data_AF-A0A1G2MJT0-F1
#
_entry.id   AF-A0A1G2MJT0-F1
#
_cell.length_a   1.000
_cell.length_b   1.000
_cell.length_c   1.000
_cell.angle_alpha   90.00
_cell.angle_beta   90.00
_cell.angle_gamma   90.00
#
_symmetry.space_group_name_H-M   'P 1'
#
loop_
_entity.id
_entity.type
_entity.pdbx_description
1 polymer ?
#
loop_
_entity_poly.entity_id
_entity_poly.type
_entity_poly.pdbx_seq_one_letter_code
_entity_poly.pdbx_strand_id
1 'polypeptide(L)'
;MENQFKKRELWINKAFFIKHERLISFIAFIAGFIFDGLTLTYVDLFEASFILALYLLVIFVCIIVFNAIGVRGVRSSFSMWVHRLIPYVIQFMFGTLFNASFIFYTVSAELSTSWPFILLVAAVVLINEIYRKRHEQLTFQMVIFFMATFLFLAFAIPLHSGKLGTGAFVLSGFFSLVILAFLAYLLNKFCKNRFNEKRELRIFAVGLIYVLINVCYFANLIPPIPLALKQIGVYHSITKIGNDYLVTYEKTPKYFFWQKESRVLHLASGEGAYVWSAVFAPGTLSVPIVHEWRRFDPSSNKWVTVSEVEFPIIGGRDGGYRGYSFIKGITEGKWRTFIKTLNDQHLGNISFEVVRASSTPLLSSGVK
;
A
#
# COMPACT_ATOMS: atom_id res chain seq x y z
N MET A 1 37.64 -41.17 -13.71
CA MET A 1 36.30 -41.41 -13.11
C MET A 1 35.70 -40.17 -12.45
N GLU A 2 36.50 -39.29 -11.85
CA GLU A 2 36.05 -38.08 -11.14
C GLU A 2 35.26 -37.05 -12.00
N ASN A 3 35.60 -36.94 -13.28
CA ASN A 3 34.96 -35.99 -14.21
C ASN A 3 33.53 -36.40 -14.63
N GLN A 4 33.18 -37.69 -14.51
CA GLN A 4 31.84 -38.21 -14.79
C GLN A 4 30.90 -37.99 -13.60
N PHE A 5 31.41 -38.11 -12.36
CA PHE A 5 30.64 -37.81 -11.15
C PHE A 5 30.27 -36.32 -11.04
N LYS A 6 31.22 -35.40 -11.29
CA LYS A 6 30.94 -33.96 -11.34
C LYS A 6 29.88 -33.58 -12.38
N LYS A 7 29.93 -34.19 -13.58
CA LYS A 7 28.92 -33.97 -14.62
C LYS A 7 27.54 -34.50 -14.21
N ARG A 8 27.49 -35.62 -13.49
CA ARG A 8 26.24 -36.25 -13.03
C ARG A 8 25.60 -35.49 -11.87
N GLU A 9 26.39 -34.98 -10.91
CA GLU A 9 25.90 -34.05 -9.88
C GLU A 9 25.40 -32.72 -10.47
N LEU A 10 26.14 -32.12 -11.40
CA LEU A 10 25.68 -30.92 -12.12
C LEU A 10 24.38 -31.16 -12.90
N TRP A 11 24.20 -32.36 -13.45
CA TRP A 11 22.98 -32.77 -14.14
C TRP A 11 21.81 -33.02 -13.20
N ILE A 12 22.03 -33.70 -12.06
CA ILE A 12 21.00 -33.96 -11.05
C ILE A 12 20.55 -32.66 -10.41
N ASN A 13 21.49 -31.76 -10.10
CA ASN A 13 21.18 -30.42 -9.61
C ASN A 13 20.41 -29.63 -10.67
N LYS A 14 20.84 -29.63 -11.95
CA LYS A 14 20.05 -29.00 -13.03
C LYS A 14 18.65 -29.60 -13.19
N ALA A 15 18.50 -30.92 -13.15
CA ALA A 15 17.22 -31.59 -13.28
C ALA A 15 16.30 -31.32 -12.09
N PHE A 16 16.85 -31.24 -10.88
CA PHE A 16 16.14 -30.85 -9.67
C PHE A 16 15.68 -29.39 -9.73
N PHE A 17 16.56 -28.47 -10.15
CA PHE A 17 16.24 -27.06 -10.36
C PHE A 17 15.21 -26.84 -11.46
N ILE A 18 15.26 -27.59 -12.57
CA ILE A 18 14.26 -27.51 -13.65
C ILE A 18 12.91 -28.08 -13.18
N LYS A 19 12.92 -29.17 -12.42
CA LYS A 19 11.69 -29.81 -11.89
C LYS A 19 11.00 -28.95 -10.82
N HIS A 20 11.75 -28.18 -10.04
CA HIS A 20 11.25 -27.34 -8.96
C HIS A 20 11.41 -25.83 -9.22
N GLU A 21 11.71 -25.42 -10.46
CA GLU A 21 12.02 -24.03 -10.81
C GLU A 21 10.93 -23.08 -10.34
N ARG A 22 9.66 -23.47 -10.55
CA ARG A 22 8.49 -22.69 -10.11
C ARG A 22 8.39 -22.58 -8.60
N LEU A 23 8.68 -23.66 -7.86
CA LEU A 23 8.60 -23.68 -6.40
C LEU A 23 9.74 -22.86 -5.79
N ILE A 24 10.96 -23.00 -6.31
CA ILE A 24 12.13 -22.24 -5.85
C ILE A 24 11.95 -20.75 -6.15
N SER A 25 11.44 -20.41 -7.34
CA SER A 25 11.11 -19.03 -7.71
C SER A 25 10.05 -18.43 -6.79
N PHE A 26 9.01 -19.20 -6.47
CA PHE A 26 7.97 -18.79 -5.55
C PHE A 26 8.50 -18.58 -4.12
N ILE A 27 9.33 -19.49 -3.62
CA ILE A 27 9.95 -19.34 -2.29
C ILE A 27 10.90 -18.14 -2.26
N ALA A 28 11.71 -17.93 -3.30
CA ALA A 28 12.59 -16.77 -3.41
C ALA A 28 11.81 -15.46 -3.46
N PHE A 29 10.68 -15.44 -4.17
CA PHE A 29 9.74 -14.32 -4.19
C PHE A 29 9.18 -14.04 -2.78
N ILE A 30 8.70 -15.04 -2.05
CA ILE A 30 8.20 -14.87 -0.67
C ILE A 30 9.31 -14.41 0.28
N ALA A 31 10.53 -14.94 0.14
CA ALA A 31 11.67 -14.51 0.95
C ALA A 31 12.07 -13.06 0.68
N GLY A 32 12.14 -12.65 -0.60
CA GLY A 32 12.36 -11.26 -0.99
C GLY A 32 11.22 -10.35 -0.52
N PHE A 33 9.97 -10.83 -0.59
CA PHE A 33 8.80 -10.14 -0.06
C PHE A 33 8.92 -9.84 1.43
N ILE A 34 9.29 -10.84 2.22
CA ILE A 34 9.50 -10.69 3.66
C ILE A 34 10.69 -9.77 3.96
N PHE A 35 11.80 -9.92 3.22
CA PHE A 35 12.99 -9.08 3.37
C PHE A 35 12.70 -7.60 3.08
N ASP A 36 11.98 -7.31 1.99
CA ASP A 36 11.57 -5.95 1.65
C ASP A 36 10.60 -5.38 2.70
N GLY A 37 9.68 -6.20 3.21
CA GLY A 37 8.79 -5.80 4.31
C GLY A 37 9.54 -5.39 5.58
N LEU A 38 10.55 -6.16 5.96
CA LEU A 38 11.41 -5.83 7.10
C LEU A 38 12.24 -4.58 6.82
N THR A 39 12.88 -4.49 5.65
CA THR A 39 13.77 -3.37 5.29
C THR A 39 13.00 -2.04 5.21
N LEU A 40 11.84 -2.03 4.57
CA LEU A 40 10.98 -0.83 4.43
C LEU A 40 10.37 -0.38 5.75
N THR A 41 10.38 -1.21 6.80
CA THR A 41 9.95 -0.80 8.14
C THR A 41 10.98 0.11 8.83
N TYR A 42 12.26 0.05 8.41
CA TYR A 42 13.35 0.83 9.00
C TYR A 42 13.78 2.05 8.17
N VAL A 43 13.40 2.09 6.89
CA VAL A 43 13.75 3.18 5.97
C VAL A 43 12.73 4.30 6.06
N ASP A 44 13.17 5.55 6.10
CA ASP A 44 12.27 6.72 6.02
C ASP A 44 11.52 6.70 4.68
N LEU A 45 10.24 7.09 4.67
CA LEU A 45 9.44 7.16 3.46
C LEU A 45 10.06 8.05 2.37
N PHE A 46 10.75 9.13 2.75
CA PHE A 46 11.45 10.00 1.79
C PHE A 46 12.59 9.24 1.10
N GLU A 47 13.42 8.53 1.87
CA GLU A 47 14.51 7.72 1.34
C GLU A 47 13.97 6.58 0.47
N ALA A 48 12.92 5.89 0.92
CA ALA A 48 12.26 4.85 0.14
C ALA A 48 11.71 5.40 -1.18
N SER A 49 11.08 6.58 -1.16
CA SER A 49 10.58 7.22 -2.37
C SER A 49 11.69 7.57 -3.37
N PHE A 50 12.86 7.99 -2.87
CA PHE A 50 14.01 8.30 -3.70
C PHE A 50 14.61 7.04 -4.33
N ILE A 51 14.75 5.95 -3.57
CA ILE A 51 15.22 4.66 -4.06
C ILE A 51 14.27 4.12 -5.15
N LEU A 52 12.95 4.19 -4.93
CA LEU A 52 11.96 3.77 -5.92
C LEU A 52 11.99 4.62 -7.20
N ALA A 53 12.24 5.94 -7.09
CA ALA A 53 12.45 6.80 -8.25
C ALA A 53 13.69 6.37 -9.05
N LEU A 54 14.78 6.00 -8.39
CA LEU A 54 15.98 5.49 -9.04
C LEU A 54 15.70 4.18 -9.79
N TYR A 55 14.94 3.25 -9.19
CA TYR A 55 14.51 2.03 -9.87
C TYR A 55 13.68 2.32 -11.12
N LEU A 56 12.73 3.27 -11.06
CA LEU A 56 11.98 3.70 -12.25
C LEU A 56 12.88 4.28 -13.34
N LEU A 57 13.88 5.09 -12.98
CA LEU A 57 14.84 5.64 -13.92
C LEU A 57 15.66 4.54 -14.60
N VAL A 58 16.14 3.57 -13.83
CA VAL A 58 16.87 2.40 -14.35
C VAL A 58 16.00 1.62 -15.33
N ILE A 59 14.75 1.32 -14.96
CA ILE A 59 13.79 0.64 -15.84
C ILE A 59 13.57 1.43 -17.13
N PHE A 60 13.37 2.75 -17.03
CA PHE A 60 13.16 3.64 -18.18
C PHE A 60 14.33 3.54 -19.18
N VAL A 61 15.56 3.63 -18.67
CA VAL A 61 16.79 3.50 -19.48
C VAL A 61 16.91 2.10 -20.07
N CYS A 62 16.67 1.06 -19.28
CA CYS A 62 16.73 -0.33 -19.71
C CYS A 62 15.73 -0.62 -20.85
N ILE A 63 14.50 -0.11 -20.78
CA ILE A 63 13.50 -0.28 -21.85
C ILE A 63 14.00 0.35 -23.16
N ILE A 64 14.57 1.56 -23.11
CA ILE A 64 15.11 2.23 -24.29
C ILE A 64 16.28 1.44 -24.88
N VAL A 65 17.26 1.06 -24.05
CA VAL A 65 18.47 0.35 -24.50
C VAL A 65 18.11 -1.02 -25.07
N PHE A 66 17.24 -1.78 -24.39
CA PHE A 66 16.81 -3.10 -24.84
C PHE A 66 16.19 -3.06 -26.25
N ASN A 67 15.26 -2.13 -26.46
CA ASN A 67 14.58 -1.99 -27.75
C ASN A 67 15.49 -1.41 -28.83
N ALA A 68 16.38 -0.47 -28.50
CA ALA A 68 17.33 0.11 -29.44
C ALA A 68 18.33 -0.94 -29.96
N ILE A 69 18.87 -1.80 -29.08
CA ILE A 69 19.72 -2.92 -29.47
C ILE A 69 18.93 -3.93 -30.32
N GLY A 70 17.69 -4.23 -29.93
CA GLY A 70 16.82 -5.15 -30.67
C GLY A 70 16.53 -4.72 -32.10
N VAL A 71 16.48 -3.41 -32.38
CA VAL A 71 16.26 -2.86 -33.73
C VAL A 71 17.56 -2.73 -34.54
N ARG A 72 18.66 -2.29 -33.92
CA ARG A 72 19.94 -2.05 -34.62
C ARG A 72 20.73 -3.33 -34.95
N GLY A 73 20.31 -4.45 -34.38
CA GLY A 73 21.03 -5.72 -34.41
C GLY A 73 22.17 -5.75 -33.39
N VAL A 74 22.44 -6.94 -32.86
CA VAL A 74 23.54 -7.17 -31.91
C VAL A 74 24.86 -7.19 -32.69
N ARG A 75 25.62 -6.10 -32.62
CA ARG A 75 26.85 -5.92 -33.41
C ARG A 75 28.14 -6.28 -32.66
N SER A 76 28.09 -6.43 -31.33
CA SER A 76 29.26 -6.74 -30.50
C SER A 76 28.93 -7.74 -29.39
N SER A 77 29.93 -8.47 -28.91
CA SER A 77 29.79 -9.41 -27.78
C SER A 77 29.26 -8.72 -26.53
N PHE A 78 29.67 -7.47 -26.28
CA PHE A 78 29.14 -6.65 -25.18
C PHE A 78 27.66 -6.35 -25.36
N SER A 79 27.23 -5.93 -26.57
CA SER A 79 25.81 -5.67 -26.88
C SER A 79 24.96 -6.93 -26.72
N MET A 80 25.51 -8.11 -27.02
CA MET A 80 24.81 -9.40 -26.86
C MET A 80 24.58 -9.72 -25.39
N TRP A 81 25.62 -9.54 -24.57
CA TRP A 81 25.56 -9.77 -23.14
C TRP A 81 24.57 -8.82 -22.48
N VAL A 82 24.65 -7.52 -22.79
CA VAL A 82 23.72 -6.49 -22.29
C VAL A 82 22.28 -6.82 -22.69
N HIS A 83 22.00 -7.14 -23.95
CA HIS A 83 20.64 -7.45 -24.41
C HIS A 83 20.04 -8.67 -23.69
N ARG A 84 20.87 -9.67 -23.38
CA ARG A 84 20.44 -10.86 -22.63
C ARG A 84 20.19 -10.54 -21.15
N LEU A 85 20.98 -9.63 -20.56
CA LEU A 85 20.88 -9.28 -19.15
C LEU A 85 19.68 -8.37 -18.84
N ILE A 86 19.37 -7.40 -19.73
CA ILE A 86 18.39 -6.35 -19.45
C ILE A 86 17.00 -6.89 -19.04
N PRO A 87 16.40 -7.91 -19.70
CA PRO A 87 15.09 -8.42 -19.27
C PRO A 87 15.05 -8.88 -17.81
N TYR A 88 16.14 -9.49 -17.32
CA TYR A 88 16.25 -9.90 -15.92
C TYR A 88 16.36 -8.70 -14.98
N VAL A 89 17.11 -7.67 -15.37
CA VAL A 89 17.21 -6.42 -14.60
C VAL A 89 15.86 -5.71 -14.54
N ILE A 90 15.16 -5.60 -15.68
CA ILE A 90 13.82 -5.01 -15.76
C ILE A 90 12.85 -5.77 -14.84
N GLN A 91 12.83 -7.10 -14.90
CA GLN A 91 11.95 -7.93 -14.08
C GLN A 91 12.23 -7.75 -12.59
N PHE A 92 13.52 -7.78 -12.20
CA PHE A 92 13.93 -7.59 -10.80
C PHE A 92 13.49 -6.21 -10.28
N MET A 93 13.81 -5.15 -11.03
CA MET A 93 13.47 -3.78 -10.64
C MET A 93 11.95 -3.56 -10.56
N PHE A 94 11.16 -4.10 -11.52
CA PHE A 94 9.71 -4.09 -11.42
C PHE A 94 9.20 -4.87 -10.21
N GLY A 95 9.78 -6.05 -9.95
CA GLY A 95 9.42 -6.89 -8.81
C GLY A 95 9.59 -6.14 -7.50
N THR A 96 10.76 -5.55 -7.26
CA THR A 96 11.03 -4.73 -6.07
C THR A 96 10.09 -3.53 -5.97
N LEU A 97 9.81 -2.84 -7.08
CA LEU A 97 8.93 -1.68 -7.07
C LEU A 97 7.47 -2.03 -6.76
N PHE A 98 6.93 -3.08 -7.37
CA PHE A 98 5.57 -3.54 -7.08
C PHE A 98 5.45 -4.13 -5.68
N ASN A 99 6.50 -4.80 -5.20
CA ASN A 99 6.53 -5.31 -3.85
C ASN A 99 6.50 -4.16 -2.81
N ALA A 100 7.38 -3.17 -2.97
CA ALA A 100 7.37 -1.98 -2.12
C ALA A 100 6.02 -1.24 -2.17
N SER A 101 5.46 -1.09 -3.37
CA SER A 101 4.11 -0.53 -3.55
C SER A 101 3.08 -1.35 -2.76
N PHE A 102 3.03 -2.67 -2.95
CA PHE A 102 2.09 -3.55 -2.26
C PHE A 102 2.17 -3.40 -0.74
N ILE A 103 3.39 -3.30 -0.18
CA ILE A 103 3.60 -3.09 1.25
C ILE A 103 3.02 -1.73 1.69
N PHE A 104 3.34 -0.64 1.00
CA PHE A 104 2.83 0.69 1.35
C PHE A 104 1.30 0.79 1.24
N TYR A 105 0.71 0.24 0.19
CA TYR A 105 -0.74 0.17 0.02
C TYR A 105 -1.39 -0.69 1.11
N THR A 106 -0.82 -1.84 1.47
CA THR A 106 -1.39 -2.73 2.49
C THR A 106 -1.31 -2.13 3.89
N VAL A 107 -0.19 -1.50 4.25
CA VAL A 107 0.00 -0.86 5.58
C VAL A 107 -0.94 0.32 5.77
N SER A 108 -1.28 1.02 4.69
CA SER A 108 -2.18 2.18 4.71
C SER A 108 -3.67 1.79 4.58
N ALA A 109 -3.96 0.51 4.33
CA ALA A 109 -5.29 0.05 3.96
C ALA A 109 -6.18 -0.33 5.13
N GLU A 110 -7.42 0.17 5.08
CA GLU A 110 -8.53 -0.50 5.76
C GLU A 110 -8.99 -1.69 4.89
N LEU A 111 -8.72 -2.91 5.36
CA LEU A 111 -9.01 -4.14 4.59
C LEU A 111 -10.49 -4.29 4.20
N SER A 112 -11.42 -3.69 4.95
CA SER A 112 -12.86 -3.77 4.65
C SER A 112 -13.25 -3.06 3.35
N THR A 113 -12.55 -1.96 3.01
CA THR A 113 -12.83 -1.10 1.85
C THR A 113 -11.82 -1.32 0.74
N SER A 114 -10.53 -1.44 1.08
CA SER A 114 -9.44 -1.40 0.09
C SER A 114 -9.07 -2.77 -0.49
N TRP A 115 -9.67 -3.87 -0.03
CA TRP A 115 -9.31 -5.22 -0.48
C TRP A 115 -9.30 -5.42 -2.01
N PRO A 116 -10.21 -4.84 -2.83
CA PRO A 116 -10.18 -5.07 -4.27
C PRO A 116 -8.92 -4.47 -4.91
N PHE A 117 -8.52 -3.29 -4.43
CA PHE A 117 -7.32 -2.61 -4.91
C PHE A 117 -6.05 -3.34 -4.44
N ILE A 118 -6.02 -3.81 -3.18
CA ILE A 118 -4.89 -4.62 -2.68
C ILE A 118 -4.75 -5.92 -3.48
N LEU A 119 -5.87 -6.57 -3.84
CA LEU A 119 -5.87 -7.76 -4.69
C LEU A 119 -5.35 -7.41 -6.10
N LEU A 120 -5.74 -6.28 -6.66
CA LEU A 120 -5.24 -5.79 -7.95
C LEU A 120 -3.72 -5.61 -7.93
N VAL A 121 -3.16 -4.96 -6.90
CA VAL A 121 -1.71 -4.78 -6.76
C VAL A 121 -1.01 -6.14 -6.56
N ALA A 122 -1.58 -7.03 -5.73
CA ALA A 122 -1.06 -8.39 -5.55
C ALA A 122 -1.03 -9.17 -6.87
N ALA A 123 -2.09 -9.05 -7.69
CA ALA A 123 -2.15 -9.68 -8.99
C ALA A 123 -1.04 -9.16 -9.92
N VAL A 124 -0.74 -7.85 -9.90
CA VAL A 124 0.36 -7.28 -10.68
C VAL A 124 1.71 -7.85 -10.22
N VAL A 125 1.95 -7.96 -8.92
CA VAL A 125 3.16 -8.57 -8.36
C VAL A 125 3.32 -10.01 -8.85
N LEU A 126 2.25 -10.82 -8.78
CA LEU A 126 2.24 -12.20 -9.24
C LEU A 126 2.43 -12.32 -10.76
N ILE A 127 1.78 -11.44 -11.53
CA ILE A 127 1.92 -11.39 -13.00
C ILE A 127 3.37 -11.05 -13.38
N ASN A 128 4.01 -10.11 -12.69
CA ASN A 128 5.41 -9.76 -12.93
C ASN A 128 6.32 -10.98 -12.73
N GLU A 129 6.05 -11.81 -11.73
CA GLU A 129 6.86 -12.99 -11.43
C GLU A 129 6.65 -14.15 -12.42
N ILE A 130 5.40 -14.38 -12.85
CA ILE A 130 5.04 -15.49 -13.74
C ILE A 130 5.44 -15.22 -15.19
N TYR A 131 5.29 -13.98 -15.67
CA TYR A 131 5.40 -13.65 -17.09
C TYR A 131 6.81 -13.18 -17.53
N ARG A 132 7.86 -13.84 -17.02
CA ARG A 132 9.29 -13.53 -17.29
C ARG A 132 9.61 -13.29 -18.77
N LYS A 133 9.15 -14.20 -19.64
CA LYS A 133 9.40 -14.14 -21.10
C LYS A 133 8.68 -12.99 -21.81
N ARG A 134 7.67 -12.36 -21.19
CA ARG A 134 6.92 -11.24 -21.80
C ARG A 134 7.63 -9.90 -21.64
N HIS A 135 8.63 -9.79 -20.76
CA HIS A 135 9.45 -8.57 -20.67
C HIS A 135 10.27 -8.29 -21.94
N GLU A 136 10.35 -9.22 -22.89
CA GLU A 136 10.92 -8.98 -24.21
C GLU A 136 9.96 -8.22 -25.15
N GLN A 137 8.66 -8.18 -24.81
CA GLN A 137 7.63 -7.52 -25.61
C GLN A 137 7.47 -6.06 -25.19
N LEU A 138 7.67 -5.15 -26.14
CA LEU A 138 7.56 -3.71 -25.89
C LEU A 138 6.19 -3.29 -25.33
N THR A 139 5.11 -3.91 -25.81
CA THR A 139 3.76 -3.67 -25.28
C THR A 139 3.66 -3.97 -23.78
N PHE A 140 4.19 -5.11 -23.34
CA PHE A 140 4.18 -5.47 -21.93
C PHE A 140 5.03 -4.50 -21.11
N GLN A 141 6.25 -4.19 -21.58
CA GLN A 141 7.14 -3.23 -20.92
C GLN A 141 6.50 -1.85 -20.70
N MET A 142 5.82 -1.30 -21.72
CA MET A 142 5.18 0.03 -21.59
C MET A 142 3.98 0.02 -20.65
N VAL A 143 3.15 -1.03 -20.71
CA VAL A 143 1.96 -1.16 -19.87
C VAL A 143 2.34 -1.33 -18.39
N ILE A 144 3.32 -2.20 -18.11
CA ILE A 144 3.78 -2.43 -16.74
C ILE A 144 4.59 -1.23 -16.21
N PHE A 145 5.36 -0.55 -17.07
CA PHE A 145 6.02 0.71 -16.73
C PHE A 145 5.04 1.81 -16.35
N PHE A 146 3.96 1.97 -17.11
CA PHE A 146 2.90 2.92 -16.79
C PHE A 146 2.24 2.62 -15.45
N MET A 147 1.86 1.36 -15.23
CA MET A 147 1.28 0.90 -13.96
C MET A 147 2.19 1.22 -12.77
N ALA A 148 3.47 0.84 -12.86
CA ALA A 148 4.50 1.13 -11.86
C ALA A 148 4.64 2.62 -11.59
N THR A 149 4.70 3.44 -12.65
CA THR A 149 4.87 4.89 -12.55
C THR A 149 3.65 5.54 -11.90
N PHE A 150 2.43 5.12 -12.24
CA PHE A 150 1.22 5.64 -11.61
C PHE A 150 1.19 5.29 -10.12
N LEU A 151 1.34 4.01 -9.76
CA LEU A 151 1.36 3.58 -8.35
C LEU A 151 2.42 4.34 -7.54
N PHE A 152 3.63 4.47 -8.09
CA PHE A 152 4.69 5.23 -7.45
C PHE A 152 4.34 6.71 -7.26
N LEU A 153 3.87 7.40 -8.31
CA LEU A 153 3.55 8.82 -8.22
C LEU A 153 2.35 9.09 -7.29
N ALA A 154 1.36 8.20 -7.26
CA ALA A 154 0.21 8.28 -6.37
C ALA A 154 0.62 8.22 -4.89
N PHE A 155 1.78 7.62 -4.57
CA PHE A 155 2.41 7.68 -3.25
C PHE A 155 3.34 8.90 -3.12
N ALA A 156 4.24 9.10 -4.09
CA ALA A 156 5.33 10.07 -3.99
C ALA A 156 4.83 11.52 -4.02
N ILE A 157 3.84 11.86 -4.86
CA ILE A 157 3.33 13.23 -4.94
C ILE A 157 2.72 13.68 -3.61
N PRO A 158 1.80 12.93 -2.97
CA PRO A 158 1.31 13.30 -1.64
C PRO A 158 2.41 13.38 -0.58
N LEU A 159 3.38 12.47 -0.59
CA LEU A 159 4.51 12.46 0.35
C LEU A 159 5.35 13.75 0.26
N HIS A 160 5.74 14.14 -0.96
CA HIS A 160 6.61 15.29 -1.20
C HIS A 160 5.87 16.62 -1.16
N SER A 161 4.61 16.66 -1.60
CA SER A 161 3.82 17.89 -1.60
C SER A 161 3.12 18.19 -0.28
N GLY A 162 2.99 17.19 0.61
CA GLY A 162 2.23 17.29 1.87
C GLY A 162 0.72 17.40 1.67
N LYS A 163 0.21 17.25 0.44
CA LYS A 163 -1.21 17.40 0.09
C LYS A 163 -1.85 16.06 -0.26
N LEU A 164 -2.96 15.74 0.41
CA LEU A 164 -3.78 14.56 0.11
C LEU A 164 -5.02 14.92 -0.71
N GLY A 165 -5.63 13.89 -1.29
CA GLY A 165 -6.90 13.98 -1.99
C GLY A 165 -6.78 14.10 -3.51
N THR A 166 -7.88 14.53 -4.11
CA THR A 166 -8.13 14.35 -5.55
C THR A 166 -7.15 15.13 -6.41
N GLY A 167 -6.73 16.33 -5.96
CA GLY A 167 -5.73 17.12 -6.68
C GLY A 167 -4.39 16.38 -6.82
N ALA A 168 -3.86 15.83 -5.73
CA ALA A 168 -2.59 15.10 -5.74
C ALA A 168 -2.69 13.80 -6.55
N PHE A 169 -3.80 13.08 -6.44
CA PHE A 169 -4.05 11.87 -7.22
C PHE A 169 -4.15 12.13 -8.72
N VAL A 170 -4.91 13.16 -9.13
CA VAL A 170 -5.05 13.54 -10.55
C VAL A 170 -3.70 14.00 -11.13
N LEU A 171 -2.92 14.77 -10.37
CA LEU A 171 -1.55 15.13 -10.76
C LEU A 171 -0.67 13.89 -10.96
N SER A 172 -0.80 12.88 -10.09
CA SER A 172 -0.06 11.61 -10.22
C SER A 172 -0.41 10.89 -11.51
N GLY A 173 -1.70 10.79 -11.84
CA GLY A 173 -2.18 10.24 -13.10
C GLY A 173 -1.65 11.02 -14.30
N PHE A 174 -1.74 12.34 -14.28
CA PHE A 174 -1.25 13.22 -15.34
C PHE A 174 0.26 13.05 -15.57
N PHE A 175 1.09 13.16 -14.53
CA PHE A 175 2.54 13.02 -14.65
C PHE A 175 2.95 11.61 -15.09
N SER A 176 2.22 10.56 -14.68
CA SER A 176 2.49 9.20 -15.15
C SER A 176 2.28 9.06 -16.66
N LEU A 177 1.26 9.72 -17.22
CA LEU A 177 1.01 9.78 -18.66
C LEU A 177 2.08 10.60 -19.38
N VAL A 178 2.52 11.74 -18.81
CA VAL A 178 3.61 12.56 -19.38
C VAL A 178 4.91 11.77 -19.47
N ILE A 179 5.30 11.06 -18.41
CA ILE A 179 6.52 10.24 -18.39
C ILE A 179 6.40 9.09 -19.41
N LEU A 180 5.24 8.42 -19.48
CA LEU A 180 5.00 7.39 -20.48
C LEU A 180 5.06 7.96 -21.91
N ALA A 181 4.47 9.13 -22.15
CA ALA A 181 4.48 9.79 -23.45
C ALA A 181 5.90 10.19 -23.85
N PHE A 182 6.73 10.63 -22.89
CA PHE A 182 8.14 10.91 -23.12
C PHE A 182 8.92 9.63 -23.46
N LEU A 183 8.70 8.52 -22.74
CA LEU A 183 9.27 7.21 -23.10
C LEU A 183 8.84 6.79 -24.51
N ALA A 184 7.56 6.93 -24.83
CA ALA A 184 6.99 6.60 -26.14
C ALA A 184 7.62 7.45 -27.26
N TYR A 185 7.84 8.74 -27.02
CA TYR A 185 8.50 9.64 -27.96
C TYR A 185 9.94 9.18 -28.26
N LEU A 186 10.72 8.86 -27.21
CA LEU A 186 12.09 8.36 -27.39
C LEU A 186 12.11 7.02 -28.12
N LEU A 187 11.22 6.09 -27.77
CA LEU A 187 11.10 4.81 -28.45
C LEU A 187 10.66 4.95 -29.91
N ASN A 188 9.75 5.86 -30.23
CA ASN A 188 9.38 6.15 -31.62
C ASN A 188 10.58 6.71 -32.42
N LYS A 189 11.39 7.57 -31.80
CA LYS A 189 12.60 8.13 -32.42
C LYS A 189 13.67 7.07 -32.69
N PHE A 190 13.91 6.15 -31.75
CA PHE A 190 14.98 5.16 -31.85
C PHE A 190 14.56 3.81 -32.45
N CYS A 191 13.27 3.45 -32.37
CA CYS A 191 12.75 2.10 -32.63
C CYS A 191 11.46 2.11 -33.47
N LYS A 192 11.31 3.07 -34.41
CA LYS A 192 10.08 3.38 -35.15
C LYS A 192 9.27 2.16 -35.64
N ASN A 193 9.91 1.18 -36.30
CA ASN A 193 9.21 0.01 -36.86
C ASN A 193 8.61 -0.88 -35.77
N ARG A 194 9.39 -1.23 -34.73
CA ARG A 194 8.91 -2.03 -33.59
C ARG A 194 7.90 -1.26 -32.72
N PHE A 195 8.01 0.07 -32.65
CA PHE A 195 7.07 0.89 -31.91
C PHE A 195 5.70 0.91 -32.58
N ASN A 196 5.61 0.98 -33.91
CA ASN A 196 4.29 1.05 -34.57
C ASN A 196 3.50 -0.28 -34.52
N GLU A 197 4.18 -1.40 -34.31
CA GLU A 197 3.53 -2.70 -34.08
C GLU A 197 2.65 -2.66 -32.82
N LYS A 198 1.40 -3.12 -32.93
CA LYS A 198 0.43 -3.23 -31.81
C LYS A 198 0.20 -1.92 -31.03
N ARG A 199 0.34 -0.76 -31.67
CA ARG A 199 0.08 0.55 -31.06
C ARG A 199 -1.32 0.65 -30.45
N GLU A 200 -2.34 0.24 -31.17
CA GLU A 200 -3.74 0.29 -30.70
C GLU A 200 -3.93 -0.54 -29.43
N LEU A 201 -3.38 -1.76 -29.39
CA LEU A 201 -3.43 -2.61 -28.20
C LEU A 201 -2.72 -1.97 -26.99
N ARG A 202 -1.58 -1.28 -27.20
CA ARG A 202 -0.89 -0.56 -26.12
C ARG A 202 -1.72 0.60 -25.59
N ILE A 203 -2.28 1.42 -26.48
CA ILE A 203 -3.11 2.57 -26.10
C ILE A 203 -4.33 2.08 -25.31
N PHE A 204 -5.00 1.04 -25.82
CA PHE A 204 -6.13 0.42 -25.13
C PHE A 204 -5.74 -0.10 -23.74
N ALA A 205 -4.63 -0.85 -23.62
CA ALA A 205 -4.20 -1.41 -22.34
C ALA A 205 -3.81 -0.34 -21.32
N VAL A 206 -3.09 0.71 -21.75
CA VAL A 206 -2.75 1.86 -20.89
C VAL A 206 -4.02 2.59 -20.46
N GLY A 207 -4.94 2.85 -21.40
CA GLY A 207 -6.21 3.49 -21.12
C GLY A 207 -7.06 2.69 -20.14
N LEU A 208 -7.13 1.37 -20.30
CA LEU A 208 -7.85 0.47 -19.39
C LEU A 208 -7.27 0.54 -17.96
N ILE A 209 -5.94 0.49 -17.81
CA ILE A 209 -5.29 0.61 -16.50
C ILE A 209 -5.57 1.99 -15.89
N TYR A 210 -5.45 3.06 -16.67
CA TYR A 210 -5.72 4.42 -16.19
C TYR A 210 -7.15 4.53 -15.66
N VAL A 211 -8.14 4.07 -16.43
CA VAL A 211 -9.55 4.05 -16.02
C VAL A 211 -9.73 3.21 -14.76
N LEU A 212 -9.16 2.01 -14.71
CA LEU A 212 -9.29 1.11 -13.56
C LEU A 212 -8.76 1.73 -12.26
N ILE A 213 -7.57 2.34 -12.29
CA ILE A 213 -6.99 3.01 -11.12
C ILE A 213 -7.86 4.22 -10.71
N ASN A 214 -8.36 5.00 -11.67
CA ASN A 214 -9.27 6.12 -11.37
C ASN A 214 -10.59 5.63 -10.74
N VAL A 215 -11.19 4.56 -11.27
CA VAL A 215 -12.39 3.95 -10.67
C VAL A 215 -12.11 3.51 -9.24
N CYS A 216 -10.98 2.83 -8.99
CA CYS A 216 -10.60 2.46 -7.62
C CYS A 216 -10.45 3.68 -6.70
N TYR A 217 -9.90 4.79 -7.19
CA TYR A 217 -9.75 6.01 -6.41
C TYR A 217 -11.10 6.63 -6.04
N PHE A 218 -11.94 6.90 -7.04
CA PHE A 218 -13.23 7.56 -6.82
C PHE A 218 -14.26 6.68 -6.10
N ALA A 219 -14.05 5.36 -6.10
CA ALA A 219 -14.82 4.41 -5.29
C ALA A 219 -14.25 4.22 -3.87
N ASN A 220 -13.29 5.05 -3.44
CA ASN A 220 -12.63 4.96 -2.13
C ASN A 220 -11.99 3.57 -1.83
N LEU A 221 -11.56 2.85 -2.89
CA LEU A 221 -10.86 1.57 -2.78
C LEU A 221 -9.34 1.74 -2.64
N ILE A 222 -8.81 2.92 -3.01
CA ILE A 222 -7.39 3.24 -2.81
C ILE A 222 -7.22 3.82 -1.40
N PRO A 223 -6.34 3.23 -0.58
CA PRO A 223 -6.10 3.74 0.76
C PRO A 223 -5.42 5.13 0.74
N PRO A 224 -5.64 5.97 1.76
CA PRO A 224 -5.09 7.32 1.84
C PRO A 224 -3.59 7.32 2.17
N ILE A 225 -2.76 6.90 1.23
CA ILE A 225 -1.30 6.89 1.36
C ILE A 225 -0.74 8.31 1.37
N PRO A 226 0.29 8.61 2.19
CA PRO A 226 1.11 7.70 3.02
C PRO A 226 0.65 7.57 4.48
N LEU A 227 -0.63 7.80 4.78
CA LEU A 227 -1.14 7.67 6.14
C LEU A 227 -1.40 6.21 6.51
N ALA A 228 -1.14 5.85 7.76
CA ALA A 228 -1.45 4.52 8.28
C ALA A 228 -1.99 4.58 9.71
N LEU A 229 -3.12 3.91 9.97
CA LEU A 229 -3.65 3.75 11.33
C LEU A 229 -2.75 2.76 12.09
N LYS A 230 -1.99 3.25 13.06
CA LYS A 230 -1.07 2.43 13.87
C LYS A 230 -1.81 1.72 14.99
N GLN A 231 -2.68 2.45 15.69
CA GLN A 231 -3.47 1.92 16.79
C GLN A 231 -4.81 2.63 16.88
N ILE A 232 -5.79 1.89 17.39
CA ILE A 232 -7.09 2.43 17.79
C ILE A 232 -7.60 1.66 19.00
N GLY A 233 -8.26 2.38 19.90
CA GLY A 233 -8.90 1.80 21.07
C GLY A 233 -10.12 2.58 21.51
N VAL A 234 -10.95 1.90 22.29
CA VAL A 234 -12.15 2.43 22.94
C VAL A 234 -11.93 2.37 24.45
N TYR A 235 -12.18 3.48 25.13
CA TYR A 235 -11.79 3.69 26.52
C TYR A 235 -12.91 4.34 27.34
N HIS A 236 -12.85 4.12 28.66
CA HIS A 236 -13.73 4.75 29.65
C HIS A 236 -13.30 6.17 30.01
N SER A 237 -11.99 6.42 30.02
CA SER A 237 -11.44 7.74 30.26
C SER A 237 -10.08 7.86 29.58
N ILE A 238 -9.73 9.09 29.21
CA ILE A 238 -8.44 9.44 28.62
C ILE A 238 -7.96 10.72 29.29
N THR A 239 -6.76 10.67 29.86
CA THR A 239 -6.08 11.84 30.42
C THR A 239 -4.73 12.00 29.73
N LYS A 240 -4.49 13.19 29.17
CA LYS A 240 -3.20 13.50 28.56
C LYS A 240 -2.17 13.79 29.65
N ILE A 241 -1.05 13.06 29.64
CA ILE A 241 0.08 13.24 30.56
C ILE A 241 1.33 13.53 29.73
N GLY A 242 1.66 14.80 29.58
CA GLY A 242 2.75 15.25 28.72
C GLY A 242 2.50 14.88 27.25
N ASN A 243 3.29 13.94 26.73
CA ASN A 243 3.19 13.42 25.35
C ASN A 243 2.41 12.11 25.23
N ASP A 244 2.06 11.49 26.35
CA ASP A 244 1.37 10.20 26.40
C ASP A 244 -0.07 10.34 26.87
N TYR A 245 -0.85 9.29 26.65
CA TYR A 245 -2.24 9.23 27.06
C TYR A 245 -2.41 8.12 28.09
N LEU A 246 -2.84 8.48 29.30
CA LEU A 246 -3.30 7.52 30.29
C LEU A 246 -4.74 7.16 29.95
N VAL A 247 -4.97 5.89 29.68
CA VAL A 247 -6.27 5.37 29.27
C VAL A 247 -6.78 4.34 30.27
N THR A 248 -8.09 4.31 30.50
CA THR A 248 -8.74 3.27 31.30
C THR A 248 -9.63 2.40 30.44
N TYR A 249 -9.47 1.08 30.55
CA TYR A 249 -10.20 0.10 29.75
C TYR A 249 -10.56 -1.15 30.54
N GLU A 250 -11.54 -1.89 30.03
CA GLU A 250 -11.88 -3.23 30.49
C GLU A 250 -10.95 -4.26 29.84
N LYS A 251 -10.34 -5.13 30.66
CA LYS A 251 -9.48 -6.21 30.17
C LYS A 251 -10.32 -7.23 29.40
N THR A 252 -9.85 -7.61 28.22
CA THR A 252 -10.41 -8.76 27.50
C THR A 252 -10.15 -10.05 28.28
N PRO A 253 -11.04 -11.05 28.22
CA PRO A 253 -10.77 -12.37 28.76
C PRO A 253 -9.46 -12.98 28.22
N LYS A 254 -8.75 -13.74 29.07
CA LYS A 254 -7.37 -14.23 28.80
C LYS A 254 -7.21 -15.08 27.53
N TYR A 255 -8.29 -15.66 27.00
CA TYR A 255 -8.26 -16.48 25.78
C TYR A 255 -8.15 -15.65 24.48
N PHE A 256 -8.40 -14.34 24.52
CA PHE A 256 -8.12 -13.44 23.40
C PHE A 256 -6.72 -12.83 23.51
N PHE A 257 -5.67 -13.64 23.31
CA PHE A 257 -4.29 -13.19 23.49
C PHE A 257 -3.87 -12.07 22.51
N TRP A 258 -4.54 -11.97 21.35
CA TRP A 258 -4.29 -10.94 20.34
C TRP A 258 -5.04 -9.62 20.61
N GLN A 259 -5.91 -9.57 21.62
CA GLN A 259 -6.75 -8.40 21.89
C GLN A 259 -6.71 -8.01 23.37
N LYS A 260 -5.95 -6.96 23.68
CA LYS A 260 -5.79 -6.47 25.06
C LYS A 260 -7.02 -5.72 25.60
N GLU A 261 -7.82 -5.14 24.70
CA GLU A 261 -8.93 -4.22 25.03
C GLU A 261 -10.29 -4.82 24.65
N SER A 262 -11.24 -4.81 25.59
CA SER A 262 -12.61 -5.29 25.35
C SER A 262 -13.31 -4.47 24.26
N ARG A 263 -14.12 -5.11 23.42
CA ARG A 263 -15.05 -4.41 22.50
C ARG A 263 -16.41 -4.13 23.13
N VAL A 264 -16.59 -4.44 24.41
CA VAL A 264 -17.80 -4.16 25.16
C VAL A 264 -17.44 -3.16 26.25
N LEU A 265 -18.15 -2.04 26.26
CA LEU A 265 -18.07 -1.00 27.28
C LEU A 265 -19.30 -1.09 28.19
N HIS A 266 -19.06 -1.33 29.48
CA HIS A 266 -20.08 -1.30 30.51
C HIS A 266 -20.12 0.08 31.17
N LEU A 267 -21.04 0.94 30.74
CA LEU A 267 -21.09 2.34 31.19
C LEU A 267 -22.17 2.55 32.25
N ALA A 268 -21.81 3.20 33.35
CA ALA A 268 -22.76 3.68 34.35
C ALA A 268 -23.52 4.92 33.84
N SER A 269 -24.58 5.33 34.57
CA SER A 269 -25.37 6.49 34.17
C SER A 269 -24.54 7.79 34.18
N GLY A 270 -24.47 8.47 33.04
CA GLY A 270 -23.71 9.71 32.87
C GLY A 270 -22.25 9.53 32.43
N GLU A 271 -21.76 8.29 32.35
CA GLU A 271 -20.44 7.97 31.79
C GLU A 271 -20.45 8.07 30.25
N GLY A 272 -19.35 8.57 29.71
CA GLY A 272 -19.14 8.69 28.27
C GLY A 272 -18.16 7.64 27.74
N ALA A 273 -18.15 7.47 26.42
CA ALA A 273 -17.15 6.66 25.73
C ALA A 273 -16.11 7.55 25.05
N TYR A 274 -14.86 7.11 25.08
CA TYR A 274 -13.74 7.76 24.42
C TYR A 274 -13.20 6.84 23.32
N VAL A 275 -12.90 7.40 22.16
CA VAL A 275 -12.15 6.71 21.10
C VAL A 275 -10.84 7.45 20.89
N TRP A 276 -9.75 6.70 20.94
CA TRP A 276 -8.41 7.21 20.69
C TRP A 276 -7.80 6.48 19.51
N SER A 277 -7.07 7.22 18.69
CA SER A 277 -6.36 6.70 17.54
C SER A 277 -4.95 7.27 17.48
N ALA A 278 -4.03 6.48 16.95
CA ALA A 278 -2.70 6.90 16.56
C ALA A 278 -2.56 6.69 15.05
N VAL A 279 -2.39 7.77 14.30
CA VAL A 279 -2.23 7.74 12.84
C VAL A 279 -0.83 8.21 12.48
N PHE A 280 -0.08 7.36 11.80
CA PHE A 280 1.20 7.73 11.24
C PHE A 280 1.02 8.68 10.05
N ALA A 281 1.78 9.77 10.06
CA ALA A 281 1.83 10.77 8.99
C ALA A 281 3.28 11.28 8.82
N PRO A 282 3.79 11.40 7.59
CA PRO A 282 5.11 12.00 7.34
C PRO A 282 5.19 13.45 7.84
N GLY A 283 6.39 13.92 8.18
CA GLY A 283 6.62 15.27 8.73
C GLY A 283 6.15 16.44 7.86
N THR A 284 6.06 16.24 6.55
CA THR A 284 5.58 17.26 5.58
C THR A 284 4.06 17.34 5.51
N LEU A 285 3.35 16.39 6.10
CA LEU A 285 1.92 16.21 5.90
C LEU A 285 1.13 16.79 7.08
N SER A 286 0.29 17.77 6.77
CA SER A 286 -0.64 18.38 7.72
C SER A 286 -2.05 18.20 7.22
N VAL A 287 -2.70 17.09 7.59
CA VAL A 287 -4.05 16.76 7.14
C VAL A 287 -4.92 16.45 8.35
N PRO A 288 -6.06 17.15 8.52
CA PRO A 288 -6.99 16.86 9.60
C PRO A 288 -7.60 15.46 9.46
N ILE A 289 -7.82 14.83 10.61
CA ILE A 289 -8.49 13.54 10.71
C ILE A 289 -9.83 13.74 11.41
N VAL A 290 -10.81 12.99 10.94
CA VAL A 290 -12.17 12.97 11.47
C VAL A 290 -12.42 11.63 12.13
N HIS A 291 -12.89 11.68 13.38
CA HIS A 291 -13.58 10.57 14.02
C HIS A 291 -15.07 10.68 13.73
N GLU A 292 -15.57 9.79 12.89
CA GLU A 292 -17.00 9.68 12.57
C GLU A 292 -17.63 8.56 13.41
N TRP A 293 -18.44 8.95 14.39
CA TRP A 293 -19.18 8.06 15.26
C TRP A 293 -20.49 7.66 14.61
N ARG A 294 -20.67 6.36 14.39
CA ARG A 294 -21.91 5.79 13.89
C ARG A 294 -22.53 4.85 14.92
N ARG A 295 -23.85 4.94 15.06
CA ARG A 295 -24.67 3.99 15.82
C ARG A 295 -25.39 3.07 14.85
N PHE A 296 -25.46 1.80 15.19
CA PHE A 296 -26.31 0.87 14.45
C PHE A 296 -27.76 1.06 14.85
N ASP A 297 -28.63 1.33 13.88
CA ASP A 297 -30.08 1.35 14.06
C ASP A 297 -30.66 -0.02 13.67
N PRO A 298 -31.18 -0.80 14.63
CA PRO A 298 -31.77 -2.11 14.36
C PRO A 298 -33.02 -2.03 13.48
N SER A 299 -33.76 -0.91 13.51
CA SER A 299 -35.02 -0.76 12.79
C SER A 299 -34.81 -0.64 11.29
N SER A 300 -33.77 0.10 10.88
CA SER A 300 -33.41 0.31 9.48
C SER A 300 -32.28 -0.59 8.98
N ASN A 301 -31.67 -1.39 9.87
CA ASN A 301 -30.50 -2.22 9.60
C ASN A 301 -29.32 -1.42 8.98
N LYS A 302 -29.15 -0.17 9.41
CA LYS A 302 -28.15 0.77 8.88
C LYS A 302 -27.33 1.40 9.99
N TRP A 303 -26.11 1.79 9.64
CA TRP A 303 -25.26 2.62 10.49
C TRP A 303 -25.61 4.09 10.25
N VAL A 304 -25.98 4.80 11.32
CA VAL A 304 -26.37 6.22 11.29
C VAL A 304 -25.30 7.05 11.97
N THR A 305 -24.81 8.10 11.30
CA THR A 305 -23.82 9.02 11.85
C THR A 305 -24.44 9.88 12.95
N VAL A 306 -23.80 9.87 14.11
CA VAL A 306 -24.23 10.60 15.32
C VAL A 306 -23.36 11.82 15.56
N SER A 307 -22.06 11.73 15.30
CA SER A 307 -21.12 12.82 15.55
C SER A 307 -19.89 12.68 14.65
N GLU A 308 -19.37 13.81 14.19
CA GLU A 308 -18.06 13.91 13.55
C GLU A 308 -17.20 14.87 14.38
N VAL A 309 -16.00 14.42 14.74
CA VAL A 309 -15.04 15.22 15.50
C VAL A 309 -13.75 15.31 14.69
N GLU A 310 -13.45 16.52 14.22
CA GLU A 310 -12.22 16.82 13.49
C GLU A 310 -11.12 17.26 14.45
N PHE A 311 -9.90 16.79 14.21
CA PHE A 311 -8.71 17.32 14.86
C PHE A 311 -7.54 17.40 13.87
N PRO A 312 -6.73 18.48 13.92
CA PRO A 312 -5.59 18.64 13.02
C PRO A 312 -4.51 17.61 13.36
N ILE A 313 -3.79 17.16 12.35
CA ILE A 313 -2.58 16.36 12.52
C ILE A 313 -1.40 17.14 11.98
N ILE A 314 -0.36 17.30 12.81
CA ILE A 314 0.95 17.77 12.39
C ILE A 314 1.85 16.54 12.43
N GLY A 315 2.35 16.11 11.26
CA GLY A 315 3.22 14.93 11.13
C GLY A 315 4.59 15.10 11.80
N GLY A 316 5.42 14.05 11.73
CA GLY A 316 6.83 14.11 12.17
C GLY A 316 7.15 13.45 13.50
N ARG A 317 6.27 12.56 13.99
CA ARG A 317 6.51 11.72 15.17
C ARG A 317 6.35 10.25 14.82
N ASP A 318 7.35 9.41 15.13
CA ASP A 318 7.39 7.98 14.77
C ASP A 318 6.21 7.16 15.30
N GLY A 319 5.69 7.53 16.48
CA GLY A 319 4.52 6.89 17.10
C GLY A 319 3.18 7.23 16.43
N GLY A 320 3.19 8.10 15.42
CA GLY A 320 2.00 8.70 14.81
C GLY A 320 1.40 9.80 15.68
N TYR A 321 0.52 10.58 15.07
CA TYR A 321 -0.24 11.60 15.76
C TYR A 321 -1.41 10.97 16.51
N ARG A 322 -1.51 11.31 17.78
CA ARG A 322 -2.44 10.71 18.74
C ARG A 322 -3.58 11.69 18.98
N GLY A 323 -4.80 11.26 18.71
CA GLY A 323 -6.01 12.06 18.90
C GLY A 323 -7.07 11.26 19.62
N TYR A 324 -7.99 11.95 20.29
CA TYR A 324 -9.18 11.31 20.83
C TYR A 324 -10.42 12.17 20.67
N SER A 325 -11.56 11.52 20.66
CA SER A 325 -12.89 12.13 20.71
C SER A 325 -13.73 11.41 21.75
N PHE A 326 -14.78 12.06 22.26
CA PHE A 326 -15.64 11.44 23.26
C PHE A 326 -17.11 11.80 23.06
N ILE A 327 -18.00 10.91 23.51
CA ILE A 327 -19.44 11.14 23.59
C ILE A 327 -19.89 10.93 25.03
N LYS A 328 -20.37 11.99 25.68
CA LYS A 328 -20.84 11.94 27.08
C LYS A 328 -22.20 11.24 27.24
N GLY A 329 -23.09 11.39 26.25
CA GLY A 329 -24.45 10.84 26.27
C GLY A 329 -24.63 9.60 25.40
N ILE A 330 -23.66 8.67 25.40
CA ILE A 330 -23.69 7.53 24.50
C ILE A 330 -24.81 6.55 24.89
N THR A 331 -25.62 6.15 23.92
CA THR A 331 -26.75 5.23 24.13
C THR A 331 -26.31 3.78 23.99
N GLU A 332 -27.09 2.85 24.54
CA GLU A 332 -26.85 1.42 24.39
C GLU A 332 -26.93 0.94 22.94
N GLY A 333 -26.20 -0.15 22.68
CA GLY A 333 -26.20 -0.87 21.42
C GLY A 333 -24.84 -0.88 20.73
N LYS A 334 -24.85 -1.20 19.43
CA LYS A 334 -23.63 -1.33 18.63
C LYS A 334 -23.20 0.02 18.07
N TRP A 335 -21.92 0.30 18.22
CA TRP A 335 -21.26 1.52 17.78
C TRP A 335 -20.06 1.18 16.90
N ARG A 336 -19.76 2.10 15.99
CA ARG A 336 -18.58 2.04 15.14
C ARG A 336 -18.05 3.44 14.94
N THR A 337 -16.75 3.61 15.15
CA THR A 337 -16.08 4.88 14.87
C THR A 337 -15.14 4.68 13.69
N PHE A 338 -15.36 5.44 12.62
CA PHE A 338 -14.47 5.52 11.47
C PHE A 338 -13.43 6.62 11.68
N ILE A 339 -12.23 6.37 11.16
CA ILE A 339 -11.11 7.30 11.18
C ILE A 339 -10.86 7.58 9.71
N LYS A 340 -11.14 8.82 9.31
CA LYS A 340 -11.10 9.20 7.91
C LYS A 340 -10.45 10.56 7.75
N THR A 341 -10.00 10.84 6.54
CA THR A 341 -9.58 12.19 6.14
C THR A 341 -10.82 13.04 5.84
N LEU A 342 -10.65 14.37 5.72
CA LEU A 342 -11.74 15.26 5.26
C LEU A 342 -12.31 14.89 3.89
N ASN A 343 -11.54 14.19 3.05
CA ASN A 343 -11.98 13.75 1.73
C ASN A 343 -12.69 12.38 1.77
N ASP A 344 -13.19 11.98 2.93
CA ASP A 344 -13.92 10.72 3.17
C ASP A 344 -13.11 9.45 2.84
N GLN A 345 -11.78 9.56 2.82
CA GLN A 345 -10.91 8.39 2.65
C GLN A 345 -10.70 7.71 4.00
N HIS A 346 -11.08 6.45 4.11
CA HIS A 346 -11.02 5.70 5.36
C HIS A 346 -9.61 5.16 5.64
N LEU A 347 -9.15 5.34 6.88
CA LEU A 347 -7.91 4.79 7.42
C LEU A 347 -8.13 3.50 8.23
N GLY A 348 -9.33 3.38 8.80
CA GLY A 348 -9.73 2.24 9.62
C GLY A 348 -10.99 2.54 10.40
N ASN A 349 -11.40 1.55 11.21
CA ASN A 349 -12.52 1.70 12.13
C ASN A 349 -12.32 0.87 13.39
N ILE A 350 -13.07 1.22 14.44
CA ILE A 350 -13.28 0.36 15.60
C ILE A 350 -14.77 0.16 15.81
N SER A 351 -15.18 -1.10 15.98
CA SER A 351 -16.55 -1.47 16.34
C SER A 351 -16.60 -1.95 17.77
N PHE A 352 -17.56 -1.47 18.54
CA PHE A 352 -17.74 -1.79 19.96
C PHE A 352 -19.22 -1.77 20.34
N GLU A 353 -19.55 -2.36 21.48
CA GLU A 353 -20.90 -2.43 22.03
C GLU A 353 -20.95 -1.70 23.36
N VAL A 354 -22.00 -0.92 23.56
CA VAL A 354 -22.26 -0.19 24.79
C VAL A 354 -23.41 -0.86 25.53
N VAL A 355 -23.15 -1.26 26.77
CA VAL A 355 -24.11 -1.89 27.68
C VAL A 355 -24.22 -1.03 28.93
N ARG A 356 -25.42 -0.76 29.44
CA ARG A 356 -25.54 -0.07 30.73
C ARG A 356 -25.21 -1.02 31.86
N ALA A 357 -24.38 -0.52 32.77
CA ALA A 357 -24.08 -1.20 34.01
C ALA A 357 -24.62 -0.40 35.19
N SER A 358 -25.01 -1.12 36.25
CA SER A 358 -25.49 -0.53 37.50
C SER A 358 -24.38 0.20 38.27
N SER A 359 -23.12 -0.10 37.96
CA SER A 359 -21.92 0.46 38.60
C SER A 359 -20.74 0.40 37.63
N THR A 360 -19.75 1.29 37.80
CA THR A 360 -18.53 1.32 36.99
C THR A 360 -17.76 -0.01 37.12
N PRO A 361 -17.37 -0.66 36.00
CA PRO A 361 -16.68 -1.95 36.02
C PRO A 361 -15.25 -1.82 36.56
N LEU A 362 -14.61 -2.96 36.85
CA LEU A 362 -13.19 -2.99 37.20
C LEU A 362 -12.34 -2.59 35.99
N LEU A 363 -11.81 -1.36 36.05
CA LEU A 363 -10.97 -0.80 35.00
C LEU A 363 -9.49 -1.12 35.25
N SER A 364 -8.76 -1.32 34.15
CA SER A 364 -7.30 -1.31 34.14
C SER A 364 -6.81 -0.02 33.48
N SER A 365 -5.67 0.48 33.91
CA SER A 365 -5.00 1.62 33.29
C SER A 365 -3.84 1.18 32.39
N GLY A 366 -3.58 1.95 31.35
CA GLY A 366 -2.45 1.78 30.46
C GLY A 366 -1.97 3.11 29.90
N VAL A 367 -0.74 3.12 29.38
CA VAL A 367 -0.13 4.29 28.73
C VAL A 367 -0.10 4.04 27.22
N LYS A 368 -0.46 5.05 26.44
CA LYS A 368 -0.57 5.01 24.98
C LYS A 368 0.27 6.06 24.28
#